data_AF-K1Y6E0-F1
#
_entry.id   AF-K1Y6E0-F1
#
_cell.length_a   1.000
_cell.length_b   1.000
_cell.length_c   1.000
_cell.angle_alpha   90.00
_cell.angle_beta   90.00
_cell.angle_gamma   90.00
#
_symmetry.space_group_name_H-M   'P 1'
#
loop_
_entity.id
_entity.type
_entity.pdbx_description
1 polymer ?
#
loop_
_entity_poly.entity_id
_entity_poly.type
_entity_poly.pdbx_seq_one_letter_code
_entity_poly.pdbx_strand_id
1 'polypeptide(L)'
;MLLAINVKTIRALLLLKMLLLLKENERVKDVSTKRDYKEAAEATDVNTLLEKEVRKCYAAKQVKDALKRKNGLITEHTLDLFISLRVFVWQENQRWKGSFQLLSKQGHTCIVACPRLTEFRSTLIKPYYFEVEKLLEELQKYDLSIPTVLDEEEGDSYVLFIKDSEVFITDKERRDYKLLVKLRAERIIKSFGAPF
;
A
#
# COMPACT_ATOMS: atom_id res chain seq x y z
N MET A 1 -38.40 14.10 -74.44
CA MET A 1 -37.14 14.06 -75.19
C MET A 1 -36.01 13.74 -74.22
N LEU A 2 -35.62 12.46 -74.14
CA LEU A 2 -34.52 12.01 -73.29
C LEU A 2 -33.20 12.38 -73.98
N LEU A 3 -32.39 13.20 -73.29
CA LEU A 3 -31.09 13.68 -73.74
C LEU A 3 -30.17 12.48 -74.08
N ALA A 4 -29.67 12.45 -75.31
CA ALA A 4 -28.63 11.53 -75.73
C ALA A 4 -27.32 11.90 -75.01
N ILE A 5 -27.07 11.27 -73.86
CA ILE A 5 -25.81 11.44 -73.13
C ILE A 5 -24.69 10.82 -73.97
N ASN A 6 -23.78 11.66 -74.46
CA ASN A 6 -22.67 11.26 -75.30
C ASN A 6 -21.74 10.28 -74.52
N VAL A 7 -21.44 9.13 -75.12
CA VAL A 7 -20.55 8.09 -74.55
C VAL A 7 -19.19 8.66 -74.13
N LYS A 8 -18.70 9.70 -74.82
CA LYS A 8 -17.46 10.40 -74.44
C LYS A 8 -17.58 11.09 -73.08
N THR A 9 -18.73 11.68 -72.76
CA THR A 9 -18.99 12.36 -71.49
C THR A 9 -19.08 11.36 -70.34
N ILE A 10 -19.72 10.21 -70.54
CA ILE A 10 -19.80 9.14 -69.55
C ILE A 10 -18.39 8.60 -69.23
N ARG A 11 -17.57 8.36 -70.28
CA ARG A 11 -16.19 7.89 -70.11
C ARG A 11 -15.32 8.92 -69.38
N ALA A 12 -15.47 10.21 -69.67
CA ALA A 12 -14.74 11.27 -68.98
C ALA A 12 -15.12 11.38 -67.49
N LEU A 13 -16.42 11.28 -67.16
CA LEU A 13 -16.89 11.28 -65.77
C LEU A 13 -16.41 10.05 -64.99
N LEU A 14 -16.36 8.88 -65.62
CA LEU A 14 -15.84 7.65 -65.01
C LEU A 14 -14.35 7.78 -64.69
N LEU A 15 -13.55 8.32 -65.62
CA LEU A 15 -12.12 8.56 -65.43
C LEU A 15 -11.86 9.58 -64.31
N LEU A 16 -12.62 10.68 -64.28
CA LEU A 16 -12.50 11.67 -63.21
C LEU A 16 -12.83 11.08 -61.84
N LYS A 17 -13.86 10.24 -61.76
CA LYS A 17 -14.23 9.54 -60.53
C LYS A 17 -13.12 8.58 -60.06
N MET A 18 -12.49 7.84 -60.97
CA MET A 18 -11.36 6.97 -60.61
C MET A 18 -10.14 7.76 -60.12
N LEU A 19 -9.79 8.88 -60.76
CA LEU A 19 -8.68 9.73 -60.33
C LEU A 19 -8.91 10.33 -58.94
N LEU A 20 -10.15 10.75 -58.64
CA LEU A 20 -10.51 11.24 -57.30
C LEU A 20 -10.38 10.14 -56.24
N LEU A 21 -10.86 8.92 -56.53
CA LEU A 21 -10.73 7.78 -55.61
C LEU A 21 -9.27 7.39 -55.35
N LEU A 22 -8.42 7.45 -56.36
CA LEU A 22 -6.98 7.18 -56.19
C LEU A 22 -6.32 8.22 -55.26
N LYS A 23 -6.66 9.51 -55.44
CA LYS A 23 -6.13 10.58 -54.59
C LYS A 23 -6.65 10.51 -53.16
N GLU A 24 -7.90 10.10 -52.96
CA GLU A 24 -8.48 9.84 -51.63
C GLU A 24 -7.70 8.73 -50.92
N ASN A 25 -7.43 7.62 -51.61
CA ASN A 25 -6.71 6.47 -51.05
C ASN A 25 -5.26 6.81 -50.68
N GLU A 26 -4.56 7.62 -51.47
CA GLU A 26 -3.20 8.07 -51.13
C GLU A 26 -3.18 8.94 -49.87
N ARG A 27 -4.14 9.86 -49.73
CA ARG A 27 -4.28 10.68 -48.51
C ARG A 27 -4.59 9.83 -47.27
N VAL A 28 -5.48 8.85 -47.40
CA VAL A 28 -5.82 7.95 -46.30
C VAL A 28 -4.61 7.12 -45.85
N LYS A 29 -3.80 6.64 -46.80
CA LYS A 29 -2.57 5.91 -46.50
C LYS A 29 -1.56 6.75 -45.73
N ASP A 30 -1.27 7.97 -46.19
CA ASP A 30 -0.31 8.87 -45.53
C ASP A 30 -0.74 9.27 -44.10
N VAL A 31 -2.05 9.47 -43.90
CA VAL A 31 -2.60 9.76 -42.56
C VAL A 31 -2.51 8.54 -41.63
N SER A 32 -2.74 7.32 -42.15
CA SER A 32 -2.56 6.08 -41.37
C SER A 32 -1.11 5.92 -40.94
N THR A 33 -0.16 6.05 -41.88
CA THR A 33 1.26 5.80 -41.56
C THR A 33 1.76 6.79 -40.52
N LYS A 34 1.39 8.07 -40.65
CA LYS A 34 1.73 9.12 -39.65
C LYS A 34 1.15 8.82 -38.26
N ARG A 35 -0.04 8.23 -38.18
CA ARG A 35 -0.64 7.83 -36.90
C ARG A 35 0.12 6.66 -36.27
N ASP A 36 0.44 5.65 -37.07
CA ASP A 36 1.15 4.45 -36.61
C ASP A 36 2.56 4.79 -36.08
N TYR A 37 3.29 5.69 -36.75
CA TYR A 37 4.59 6.17 -36.28
C TYR A 37 4.49 6.96 -34.96
N LYS A 38 3.42 7.73 -34.77
CA LYS A 38 3.21 8.50 -33.55
C LYS A 38 2.89 7.58 -32.36
N GLU A 39 2.05 6.57 -32.57
CA GLU A 39 1.67 5.60 -31.53
C GLU A 39 2.87 4.75 -31.07
N ALA A 40 3.75 4.36 -32.00
CA ALA A 40 4.99 3.64 -31.66
C ALA A 40 5.98 4.51 -30.84
N ALA A 41 6.07 5.81 -31.12
CA ALA A 41 6.90 6.74 -30.37
C ALA A 41 6.37 6.97 -28.94
N GLU A 42 5.05 7.07 -28.77
CA GLU A 42 4.42 7.20 -27.46
C GLU A 42 4.57 5.92 -26.62
N ALA A 43 4.40 4.73 -27.23
CA ALA A 43 4.58 3.45 -26.54
C ALA A 43 6.02 3.24 -26.04
N THR A 44 7.02 3.68 -26.81
CA THR A 44 8.42 3.60 -26.39
C THR A 44 8.74 4.56 -25.24
N ASP A 45 8.22 5.78 -25.26
CA ASP A 45 8.38 6.73 -24.15
C ASP A 45 7.76 6.19 -22.85
N VAL A 46 6.53 5.69 -22.91
CA VAL A 46 5.84 5.06 -21.77
C VAL A 46 6.63 3.88 -21.20
N ASN A 47 7.18 3.00 -22.05
CA ASN A 47 7.99 1.87 -21.60
C ASN A 47 9.27 2.33 -20.90
N THR A 48 9.94 3.37 -21.40
CA THR A 48 11.14 3.90 -20.72
C THR A 48 10.83 4.56 -19.38
N LEU A 49 9.66 5.19 -19.23
CA LEU A 49 9.18 5.74 -17.96
C LEU A 49 8.86 4.63 -16.96
N LEU A 50 8.14 3.59 -17.42
CA LEU A 50 7.83 2.41 -16.61
C LEU A 50 9.11 1.74 -16.09
N GLU A 51 10.12 1.54 -16.95
CA GLU A 51 11.40 0.97 -16.54
C GLU A 51 12.11 1.78 -15.44
N LYS A 52 12.04 3.12 -15.51
CA LYS A 52 12.62 4.00 -14.48
C LYS A 52 11.89 3.84 -13.14
N GLU A 53 10.56 3.77 -13.15
CA GLU A 53 9.77 3.57 -11.93
C GLU A 53 10.00 2.18 -11.32
N VAL A 54 10.08 1.14 -12.14
CA VAL A 54 10.42 -0.22 -11.67
C VAL A 54 11.77 -0.22 -10.96
N ARG A 55 12.80 0.45 -11.50
CA ARG A 55 14.11 0.55 -10.85
C ARG A 55 14.06 1.26 -9.50
N LYS A 56 13.24 2.31 -9.36
CA LYS A 56 13.02 3.00 -8.08
C LYS A 56 12.39 2.06 -7.05
N CYS A 57 11.38 1.29 -7.43
CA CYS A 57 10.75 0.30 -6.56
C CYS A 57 11.74 -0.77 -6.09
N TYR A 58 12.59 -1.29 -7.00
CA TYR A 58 13.64 -2.24 -6.64
C TYR A 58 14.66 -1.64 -5.68
N ALA A 59 15.09 -0.40 -5.90
CA ALA A 59 16.01 0.29 -5.00
C ALA A 59 15.40 0.48 -3.61
N ALA A 60 14.14 0.93 -3.53
CA ALA A 60 13.42 1.08 -2.26
C ALA A 60 13.28 -0.25 -1.51
N LYS A 61 12.95 -1.33 -2.22
CA LYS A 61 12.88 -2.69 -1.66
C LYS A 61 14.24 -3.15 -1.14
N GLN A 62 15.31 -2.94 -1.91
CA GLN A 62 16.65 -3.34 -1.52
C GLN A 62 17.12 -2.60 -0.26
N VAL A 63 16.79 -1.30 -0.14
CA VAL A 63 17.06 -0.51 1.07
C VAL A 63 16.22 -1.03 2.24
N LYS A 64 14.92 -1.26 2.07
CA LYS A 64 14.05 -1.83 3.12
C LYS A 64 14.55 -3.18 3.60
N ASP A 65 14.94 -4.06 2.69
CA ASP A 65 15.48 -5.39 3.01
C ASP A 65 16.86 -5.30 3.69
N ALA A 66 17.72 -4.35 3.27
CA ALA A 66 19.00 -4.10 3.93
C ALA A 66 18.81 -3.55 5.34
N LEU A 67 17.87 -2.63 5.54
CA LEU A 67 17.50 -2.11 6.86
C LEU A 67 16.93 -3.23 7.74
N LYS A 68 16.06 -4.10 7.22
CA LYS A 68 15.56 -5.27 7.95
C LYS A 68 16.66 -6.29 8.29
N ARG A 69 17.67 -6.46 7.43
CA ARG A 69 18.84 -7.31 7.76
C ARG A 69 19.73 -6.70 8.84
N LYS A 70 19.86 -5.37 8.85
CA LYS A 70 20.65 -4.63 9.85
C LYS A 70 19.93 -4.57 11.19
N ASN A 71 18.65 -4.25 11.17
CA ASN A 71 17.75 -4.28 12.31
C ASN A 71 17.29 -5.74 12.46
N GLY A 72 18.17 -6.60 12.98
CA GLY A 72 17.80 -7.97 13.31
C GLY A 72 16.50 -8.04 14.12
N LEU A 73 15.90 -9.22 14.21
CA LEU A 73 14.64 -9.41 14.94
C LEU A 73 14.74 -8.72 16.32
N ILE A 74 13.88 -7.74 16.59
CA ILE A 74 13.91 -6.97 17.83
C ILE A 74 13.48 -7.91 18.96
N THR A 75 14.44 -8.63 19.54
CA THR A 75 14.19 -9.56 20.65
C THR A 75 14.31 -8.90 22.02
N GLU A 76 14.64 -7.61 22.07
CA GLU A 76 14.89 -6.87 23.32
C GLU A 76 13.70 -6.97 24.29
N HIS A 77 12.47 -6.78 23.80
CA HIS A 77 11.27 -6.90 24.62
C HIS A 77 11.01 -8.32 25.13
N THR A 78 11.51 -9.35 24.43
CA THR A 78 11.44 -10.74 24.89
C THR A 78 12.55 -11.07 25.89
N LEU A 79 13.66 -10.33 25.83
CA LEU A 79 14.73 -10.41 26.80
C LEU A 79 14.30 -9.77 28.14
N ASP A 80 13.45 -8.75 28.15
CA ASP A 80 12.98 -8.10 29.39
C ASP A 80 11.86 -8.86 30.13
N LEU A 81 11.60 -10.11 29.77
CA LEU A 81 10.60 -10.93 30.47
C LEU A 81 11.05 -11.30 31.88
N PHE A 82 10.23 -10.96 32.87
CA PHE A 82 10.45 -11.36 34.25
C PHE A 82 10.41 -12.88 34.41
N ILE A 83 11.37 -13.42 35.15
CA ILE A 83 11.37 -14.82 35.57
C ILE A 83 10.11 -15.06 36.42
N SER A 84 9.45 -16.20 36.20
CA SER A 84 8.13 -16.58 36.73
C SER A 84 6.91 -16.01 36.00
N LEU A 85 7.07 -15.21 34.93
CA LEU A 85 5.94 -14.77 34.13
C LEU A 85 5.31 -15.95 33.36
N ARG A 86 4.00 -15.90 33.13
CA ARG A 86 3.33 -16.83 32.22
C ARG A 86 3.57 -16.42 30.77
N VAL A 87 3.88 -17.41 29.94
CA VAL A 87 4.23 -17.22 28.54
C VAL A 87 3.52 -18.24 27.64
N PHE A 88 3.29 -17.83 26.40
CA PHE A 88 2.95 -18.69 25.28
C PHE A 88 4.22 -19.17 24.59
N VAL A 89 4.19 -20.42 24.13
CA VAL A 89 5.27 -21.05 23.37
C VAL A 89 4.75 -21.43 21.99
N TRP A 90 5.52 -21.10 20.96
CA TRP A 90 5.28 -21.53 19.59
C TRP A 90 5.73 -22.99 19.42
N GLN A 91 4.80 -23.87 19.04
CA GLN A 91 5.13 -25.25 18.66
C GLN A 91 5.32 -25.37 17.15
N GLU A 92 6.14 -26.33 16.72
CA GLU A 92 6.41 -26.61 15.29
C GLU A 92 5.12 -26.84 14.47
N ASN A 93 4.04 -27.28 15.10
CA ASN A 93 2.70 -27.42 14.50
C ASN A 93 1.96 -26.09 14.29
N GLN A 94 2.68 -24.97 14.23
CA GLN A 94 2.19 -23.62 13.96
C GLN A 94 1.04 -23.13 14.87
N ARG A 95 1.09 -23.50 16.14
CA ARG A 95 0.10 -23.03 17.13
C ARG A 95 0.81 -22.50 18.36
N TRP A 96 0.38 -21.32 18.82
CA TRP A 96 0.71 -20.82 20.14
C TRP A 96 0.00 -21.68 21.19
N LYS A 97 0.76 -22.27 22.11
CA LYS A 97 0.21 -22.95 23.29
C LYS A 97 0.70 -22.26 24.56
N GLY A 98 -0.21 -22.05 25.50
CA GLY A 98 0.06 -21.41 26.79
C GLY A 98 -0.87 -22.00 27.84
N SER A 99 -0.73 -21.69 29.14
CA SER A 99 0.08 -20.68 29.81
C SER A 99 1.18 -21.36 30.63
N PHE A 100 2.43 -21.24 30.22
CA PHE A 100 3.55 -21.92 30.85
C PHE A 100 4.41 -20.95 31.65
N GLN A 101 4.99 -21.41 32.75
CA GLN A 101 5.82 -20.57 33.59
C GLN A 101 7.24 -20.49 33.01
N LEU A 102 7.75 -19.27 32.82
CA LEU A 102 9.15 -19.03 32.48
C LEU A 102 10.00 -19.22 33.74
N LEU A 103 10.93 -20.17 33.74
CA LEU A 103 11.72 -20.52 34.91
C LEU A 103 13.10 -19.87 34.93
N SER A 104 13.72 -19.75 33.77
CA SER A 104 15.06 -19.17 33.64
C SER A 104 15.28 -18.62 32.25
N LYS A 105 16.26 -17.72 32.13
CA LYS A 105 16.69 -17.11 30.89
C LYS A 105 18.22 -17.11 30.83
N GLN A 106 18.74 -17.64 29.73
CA GLN A 106 20.15 -17.65 29.38
C GLN A 106 20.32 -16.95 28.03
N GLY A 107 20.55 -15.64 28.04
CA GLY A 107 20.64 -14.84 26.81
C GLY A 107 19.37 -14.93 25.98
N HIS A 108 19.45 -15.54 24.79
CA HIS A 108 18.33 -15.77 23.86
C HIS A 108 17.63 -17.12 24.03
N THR A 109 18.03 -17.91 25.03
CA THR A 109 17.38 -19.18 25.37
C THR A 109 16.61 -19.02 26.66
N CYS A 110 15.37 -19.47 26.66
CA CYS A 110 14.44 -19.39 27.77
C CYS A 110 14.00 -20.80 28.14
N ILE A 111 14.01 -21.09 29.44
CA ILE A 111 13.61 -22.38 29.97
C ILE A 111 12.17 -22.26 30.47
N VAL A 112 11.27 -23.03 29.86
CA VAL A 112 9.83 -22.96 30.14
C VAL A 112 9.34 -24.29 30.68
N ALA A 113 8.47 -24.22 31.70
CA ALA A 113 7.80 -25.39 32.27
C ALA A 113 6.61 -25.83 31.39
N CYS A 114 6.85 -26.67 30.38
CA CYS A 114 5.84 -27.16 29.44
C CYS A 114 5.83 -28.70 29.41
N PRO A 115 4.88 -29.34 30.11
CA PRO A 115 4.92 -30.67 30.76
C PRO A 115 6.27 -31.21 31.30
N ARG A 116 7.37 -30.94 30.62
CA ARG A 116 8.76 -31.16 30.99
C ARG A 116 9.50 -29.83 30.90
N LEU A 117 10.69 -29.78 31.49
CA LEU A 117 11.58 -28.64 31.38
C LEU A 117 12.16 -28.60 29.95
N THR A 118 11.83 -27.57 29.17
CA THR A 118 12.28 -27.47 27.78
C THR A 118 12.87 -26.10 27.51
N GLU A 119 13.97 -26.10 26.76
CA GLU A 119 14.66 -24.91 26.30
C GLU A 119 14.06 -24.44 24.97
N PHE A 120 13.70 -23.17 24.91
CA PHE A 120 13.16 -22.52 23.72
C PHE A 120 13.99 -21.29 23.37
N ARG A 121 14.10 -21.00 22.09
CA ARG A 121 14.60 -19.70 21.64
C ARG A 121 13.60 -18.62 22.02
N SER A 122 14.08 -17.44 22.41
CA SER A 122 13.25 -16.29 22.77
C SER A 122 12.25 -15.93 21.67
N THR A 123 12.62 -16.12 20.40
CA THR A 123 11.74 -15.88 19.22
C THR A 123 10.48 -16.74 19.20
N LEU A 124 10.46 -17.84 19.94
CA LEU A 124 9.34 -18.78 20.03
C LEU A 124 8.49 -18.56 21.28
N ILE A 125 8.73 -17.47 22.02
CA ILE A 125 8.07 -17.19 23.30
C ILE A 125 7.40 -15.82 23.24
N LYS A 126 6.12 -15.78 23.64
CA LYS A 126 5.32 -14.56 23.74
C LYS A 126 4.80 -14.39 25.18
N PRO A 127 4.86 -13.19 25.79
CA PRO A 127 4.29 -12.94 27.11
C PRO A 127 2.77 -13.18 27.12
N TYR A 128 2.23 -13.74 28.20
CA TYR A 128 0.79 -13.89 28.41
C TYR A 128 0.22 -12.60 29.05
N TYR A 129 -0.22 -11.63 28.24
CA TYR A 129 -0.87 -10.41 28.75
C TYR A 129 -2.38 -10.61 28.89
N PHE A 130 -2.83 -11.02 30.08
CA PHE A 130 -4.27 -11.20 30.35
C PHE A 130 -5.04 -9.88 30.41
N GLU A 131 -4.39 -8.77 30.79
CA GLU A 131 -5.06 -7.49 31.04
C GLU A 131 -5.28 -6.65 29.77
N VAL A 132 -4.40 -6.77 28.77
CA VAL A 132 -4.54 -6.01 27.50
C VAL A 132 -5.61 -6.63 26.61
N GLU A 133 -5.70 -7.96 26.55
CA GLU A 133 -6.73 -8.66 25.76
C GLU A 133 -8.14 -8.37 26.28
N LYS A 134 -8.32 -8.33 27.62
CA LYS A 134 -9.60 -7.94 28.22
C LYS A 134 -9.98 -6.48 27.92
N LEU A 135 -9.01 -5.56 27.92
CA LEU A 135 -9.25 -4.17 27.49
C LEU A 135 -9.56 -4.08 26.00
N LEU A 136 -8.97 -4.92 25.16
CA LEU A 136 -9.25 -5.00 23.72
C LEU A 136 -10.67 -5.54 23.45
N GLU A 137 -11.09 -6.55 24.20
CA GLU A 137 -12.46 -7.10 24.17
C GLU A 137 -13.49 -6.09 24.70
N GLU A 138 -13.16 -5.34 25.75
CA GLU A 138 -14.00 -4.26 26.28
C GLU A 138 -14.09 -3.06 25.32
N LEU A 139 -13.05 -2.77 24.54
CA LEU A 139 -13.06 -1.74 23.48
C LEU A 139 -13.81 -2.19 22.22
N GLN A 140 -13.80 -3.48 21.88
CA GLN A 140 -14.62 -4.04 20.80
C GLN A 140 -16.13 -3.98 21.10
N LYS A 141 -16.51 -3.90 22.38
CA LYS A 141 -17.90 -3.73 22.82
C LYS A 141 -18.44 -2.31 22.55
N TYR A 142 -17.56 -1.31 22.44
CA TYR A 142 -17.94 0.02 22.00
C TYR A 142 -17.81 0.06 20.47
N ASP A 143 -18.96 -0.03 19.79
CA ASP A 143 -19.10 -0.04 18.33
C ASP A 143 -18.63 1.29 17.71
N LEU A 144 -17.32 1.47 17.66
CA LEU A 144 -16.67 2.46 16.82
C LEU A 144 -16.62 1.87 15.42
N SER A 145 -17.68 2.16 14.66
CA SER A 145 -17.76 1.97 13.21
C SER A 145 -16.73 2.85 12.51
N ILE A 146 -15.46 2.51 12.69
CA ILE A 146 -14.35 2.97 11.86
C ILE A 146 -14.42 2.08 10.61
N PRO A 147 -14.45 2.64 9.40
CA PRO A 147 -14.41 1.83 8.18
C PRO A 147 -13.09 1.08 8.17
N THR A 148 -13.14 -0.22 8.45
CA THR A 148 -12.01 -1.13 8.27
C THR A 148 -11.81 -1.30 6.77
N VAL A 149 -11.00 -0.42 6.16
CA VAL A 149 -10.35 -0.76 4.91
C VAL A 149 -9.33 -1.83 5.29
N LEU A 150 -9.65 -3.08 4.95
CA LEU A 150 -8.75 -4.22 5.05
C LEU A 150 -7.61 -4.02 4.04
N ASP A 151 -6.60 -3.26 4.43
CA ASP A 151 -5.28 -3.40 3.84
C ASP A 151 -4.50 -4.36 4.73
N GLU A 152 -4.14 -5.51 4.15
CA GLU A 152 -3.33 -6.57 4.76
C GLU A 152 -1.89 -6.07 5.02
N GLU A 153 -1.70 -5.16 5.97
CA GLU A 153 -0.37 -4.88 6.55
C GLU A 153 -0.43 -5.09 8.07
N GLU A 154 -0.17 -6.34 8.45
CA GLU A 154 -0.06 -6.78 9.83
C GLU A 154 1.35 -6.46 10.36
N GLY A 155 1.42 -5.62 11.40
CA GLY A 155 2.60 -5.57 12.27
C GLY A 155 3.09 -4.22 12.76
N ASP A 156 2.22 -3.23 13.01
CA ASP A 156 2.64 -2.04 13.76
C ASP A 156 2.00 -1.96 15.13
N SER A 157 2.88 -2.03 16.12
CA SER A 157 2.74 -1.69 17.53
C SER A 157 1.73 -0.58 17.78
N TYR A 158 0.77 -0.84 18.66
CA TYR A 158 -0.08 0.17 19.28
C TYR A 158 0.80 1.06 20.18
N VAL A 159 1.39 2.08 19.57
CA VAL A 159 1.81 3.26 20.30
C VAL A 159 0.52 3.88 20.83
N LEU A 160 0.39 3.94 22.16
CA LEU A 160 -0.59 4.78 22.82
C LEU A 160 -0.41 6.22 22.32
N PHE A 161 -1.19 6.61 21.31
CA PHE A 161 -1.30 7.98 20.82
C PHE A 161 -2.07 8.82 21.84
N ILE A 162 -1.46 9.05 23.00
CA ILE A 162 -1.90 10.07 23.93
C ILE A 162 -0.71 10.99 24.19
N LYS A 163 -0.30 11.76 23.16
CA LYS A 163 0.18 13.14 23.38
C LYS A 163 0.43 14.01 22.16
N ASP A 164 0.70 13.46 20.98
CA ASP A 164 1.31 14.28 19.93
C ASP A 164 0.47 14.34 18.64
N SER A 165 -0.72 14.93 18.72
CA SER A 165 -1.47 15.43 17.55
C SER A 165 -0.76 16.60 16.83
N GLU A 166 0.48 16.93 17.21
CA GLU A 166 1.30 17.98 16.60
C GLU A 166 1.76 17.64 15.17
N VAL A 167 1.78 16.37 14.77
CA VAL A 167 2.38 15.93 13.50
C VAL A 167 1.53 16.28 12.26
N PHE A 168 0.27 16.68 12.43
CA PHE A 168 -0.65 16.97 11.32
C PHE A 168 -1.21 18.40 11.31
N ILE A 169 -0.57 19.33 12.03
CA ILE A 169 -0.95 20.74 12.04
C ILE A 169 0.01 21.49 11.13
N THR A 170 -0.48 22.03 10.02
CA THR A 170 0.32 22.90 9.16
C THR A 170 0.72 24.19 9.90
N ASP A 171 1.83 24.83 9.53
CA ASP A 171 2.32 26.08 10.18
C ASP A 171 1.30 27.23 10.20
N LYS A 172 0.33 27.19 9.30
CA LYS A 172 -0.79 28.13 9.24
C LYS A 172 -1.88 27.75 10.26
N GLU A 173 -2.24 26.48 10.41
CA GLU A 173 -3.17 25.99 11.43
C GLU A 173 -2.62 26.16 12.86
N ARG A 174 -1.28 26.10 13.02
CA ARG A 174 -0.62 26.34 14.31
C ARG A 174 -0.77 27.77 14.81
N ARG A 175 -0.80 28.75 13.89
CA ARG A 175 -0.94 30.18 14.24
C ARG A 175 -2.33 30.53 14.74
N ASP A 176 -3.37 29.92 14.16
CA ASP A 176 -4.77 30.20 14.48
C ASP A 176 -5.51 28.99 15.08
N TYR A 177 -4.89 28.35 16.08
CA TYR A 177 -5.43 27.16 16.75
C TYR A 177 -6.87 27.33 17.26
N LYS A 178 -7.21 28.53 17.76
CA LYS A 178 -8.56 28.84 18.27
C LYS A 178 -9.62 28.81 17.17
N LEU A 179 -9.27 29.20 15.95
CA LEU A 179 -10.17 29.16 14.80
C LEU A 179 -10.31 27.73 14.28
N LEU A 180 -9.21 26.97 14.22
CA LEU A 180 -9.21 25.55 13.86
C LEU A 180 -10.18 24.74 14.70
N VAL A 181 -10.13 24.89 16.03
CA VAL A 181 -11.01 24.16 16.96
C VAL A 181 -12.48 24.44 16.67
N LYS A 182 -12.83 25.70 16.35
CA LYS A 182 -14.20 26.08 15.99
C LYS A 182 -14.63 25.45 14.67
N LEU A 183 -13.81 25.53 13.62
CA LEU A 183 -14.14 25.00 12.29
C LEU A 183 -14.29 23.47 12.28
N ARG A 184 -13.54 22.75 13.12
CA ARG A 184 -13.72 21.30 13.32
C ARG A 184 -14.97 20.98 14.13
N ALA A 185 -15.29 21.77 15.15
CA ALA A 185 -16.54 21.63 15.90
C ALA A 185 -17.77 21.87 15.00
N GLU A 186 -17.66 22.82 14.06
CA GLU A 186 -18.66 23.14 13.04
C GLU A 186 -18.65 22.17 11.85
N ARG A 187 -17.74 21.18 11.83
CA ARG A 187 -17.55 20.16 10.77
C ARG A 187 -17.32 20.76 9.37
N ILE A 188 -16.76 21.96 9.29
CA ILE A 188 -16.40 22.63 8.02
C ILE A 188 -15.16 21.95 7.44
N ILE A 189 -14.16 21.68 8.28
CA ILE A 189 -12.97 20.90 7.92
C ILE A 189 -13.21 19.45 8.37
N LYS A 190 -13.42 18.55 7.41
CA LYS A 190 -13.76 17.14 7.67
C LYS A 190 -12.57 16.19 7.55
N SER A 191 -11.53 16.58 6.82
CA SER A 191 -10.32 15.77 6.59
C SER A 191 -9.12 16.35 7.33
N PHE A 192 -8.28 15.46 7.87
CA PHE A 192 -7.01 15.84 8.46
C PHE A 192 -6.07 16.37 7.36
N GLY A 193 -5.47 17.55 7.57
CA GLY A 193 -4.54 18.19 6.63
C GLY A 193 -5.18 18.94 5.46
N ALA A 194 -6.51 19.09 5.41
CA ALA A 194 -7.14 19.99 4.45
C ALA A 194 -6.74 21.45 4.73
N PRO A 195 -6.30 22.22 3.70
CA PRO A 195 -6.00 23.62 3.89
C PRO A 195 -7.26 24.38 4.32
N PHE A 196 -7.07 25.25 5.30
CA PHE A 196 -8.01 26.31 5.68
C PHE A 196 -8.23 27.29 4.52
#